data_AF-A0A293MMC6-F1
#
_entry.id   AF-A0A293MMC6-F1
#
_cell.length_a   1.000
_cell.length_b   1.000
_cell.length_c   1.000
_cell.angle_alpha   90.00
_cell.angle_beta   90.00
_cell.angle_gamma   90.00
#
_symmetry.space_group_name_H-M   'P 1'
#
loop_
_entity.id
_entity.type
_entity.pdbx_description
1 polymer ?
#
loop_
_entity_poly.entity_id
_entity_poly.type
_entity_poly.pdbx_seq_one_letter_code
_entity_poly.pdbx_strand_id
1 'polypeptide(L)'
;MLFLSEKARFDGETPIRGGIPIVFPHFGPWESGPLHGFAQLLYWTLKEEPHQTENGDVTASLSLMHSPASRSMWDFRFEALYRVTLKKSELVLDLEITNEDDTPFNFTTLLHTYFLVPNV
;
A
#
# COMPACT_ATOMS: atom_id res chain seq x y z
N MET A 1 14.49 6.17 9.52
CA MET A 1 14.93 5.97 8.11
C MET A 1 14.48 4.60 7.63
N LEU A 2 14.12 4.48 6.35
CA LEU A 2 13.67 3.22 5.74
C LEU A 2 14.81 2.57 4.96
N PHE A 3 14.84 1.23 4.94
CA PHE A 3 15.77 0.44 4.15
C PHE A 3 15.20 0.21 2.75
N LEU A 4 16.04 0.33 1.73
CA LEU A 4 15.74 -0.07 0.35
C LEU A 4 16.91 -0.91 -0.17
N SER A 5 16.62 -2.09 -0.69
CA SER A 5 17.64 -2.96 -1.29
C SER A 5 18.24 -2.29 -2.53
N GLU A 6 19.57 -2.35 -2.69
CA GLU A 6 20.26 -1.96 -3.93
C GLU A 6 19.83 -2.81 -5.14
N LYS A 7 19.24 -3.98 -4.88
CA LYS A 7 18.71 -4.89 -5.90
C LYS A 7 17.18 -4.76 -6.07
N ALA A 8 16.57 -3.72 -5.49
CA ALA A 8 15.15 -3.45 -5.70
C ALA A 8 14.86 -3.17 -7.18
N ARG A 9 13.73 -3.66 -7.68
CA ARG A 9 13.28 -3.49 -9.06
C ARG A 9 12.08 -2.55 -9.07
N PHE A 10 12.03 -1.67 -10.07
CA PHE A 10 10.95 -0.69 -10.28
C PHE A 10 10.33 -0.94 -11.66
N ASP A 11 9.96 -2.18 -11.93
CA ASP A 11 9.43 -2.65 -13.22
C ASP A 11 7.91 -2.76 -13.26
N GLY A 12 7.24 -2.61 -12.11
CA GLY A 12 5.79 -2.78 -11.99
C GLY A 12 5.33 -4.24 -12.01
N GLU A 13 6.25 -5.20 -12.00
CA GLU A 13 5.96 -6.64 -12.02
C GLU A 13 6.46 -7.35 -10.76
N THR A 14 7.53 -6.83 -10.16
CA THR A 14 8.14 -7.38 -8.94
C THR A 14 7.86 -6.46 -7.75
N PRO A 15 7.43 -6.97 -6.58
CA PRO A 15 7.29 -6.14 -5.40
C PRO A 15 8.63 -5.50 -5.02
N ILE A 16 8.60 -4.21 -4.66
CA ILE A 16 9.80 -3.47 -4.27
C ILE A 16 10.38 -4.06 -2.98
N ARG A 17 11.66 -4.42 -3.01
CA ARG A 17 12.36 -4.97 -1.84
C ARG A 17 12.87 -3.83 -0.93
N GLY A 18 12.01 -3.39 -0.03
CA GLY A 18 12.29 -2.33 0.94
C GLY A 18 11.21 -1.25 0.94
N GLY A 19 11.42 -0.16 1.67
CA GLY A 19 10.41 0.85 1.90
C GLY A 19 9.28 0.29 2.76
N ILE A 20 8.03 0.49 2.32
CA ILE A 20 6.83 0.05 3.02
C ILE A 20 5.85 -0.57 2.02
N PRO A 21 6.08 -1.81 1.58
CA PRO A 21 5.12 -2.52 0.74
C PRO A 21 3.76 -2.64 1.43
N ILE A 22 2.68 -2.45 0.68
CA ILE A 22 1.31 -2.58 1.18
C ILE A 22 0.81 -3.99 0.89
N VAL A 23 0.50 -4.73 1.95
CA VAL A 23 -0.10 -6.06 1.90
C VAL A 23 -1.61 -5.91 1.94
N PHE A 24 -2.30 -6.34 0.90
CA PHE A 24 -3.76 -6.39 0.82
C PHE A 24 -4.18 -7.22 -0.41
N PRO A 25 -5.23 -8.06 -0.34
CA PRO A 25 -6.15 -8.29 0.79
C PRO A 25 -5.75 -9.50 1.66
N HIS A 26 -4.57 -10.08 1.45
CA HIS A 26 -4.14 -11.30 2.11
C HIS A 26 -2.69 -11.20 2.59
N PHE A 27 -2.44 -11.47 3.87
CA PHE A 27 -1.09 -11.61 4.42
C PHE A 27 -0.62 -13.07 4.33
N GLY A 28 0.48 -13.28 3.62
CA GLY A 28 1.09 -14.60 3.46
C GLY A 28 0.69 -15.27 2.16
N PRO A 29 0.99 -16.58 2.01
CA PRO A 29 0.61 -17.34 0.84
C PRO A 29 -0.91 -17.56 0.78
N TRP A 30 -1.47 -17.50 -0.43
CA TRP A 30 -2.87 -17.80 -0.72
C TRP A 30 -3.01 -18.34 -2.14
N GLU A 31 -4.09 -19.07 -2.40
CA GLU A 31 -4.30 -19.72 -3.71
C GLU A 31 -4.73 -18.74 -4.80
N SER A 32 -5.34 -17.63 -4.41
CA SER A 32 -6.01 -16.73 -5.36
C SER A 32 -5.09 -15.66 -5.96
N GLY A 33 -3.80 -15.63 -5.60
CA GLY A 33 -2.91 -14.60 -6.12
C GLY A 33 -1.48 -14.64 -5.58
N PRO A 34 -0.72 -13.56 -5.76
CA PRO A 34 0.69 -13.47 -5.34
C PRO A 34 0.82 -13.46 -3.81
N LEU A 35 1.97 -13.90 -3.31
CA LEU A 35 2.34 -13.81 -1.90
C LEU A 35 2.10 -12.38 -1.37
N HIS A 36 1.41 -12.26 -0.22
CA HIS A 36 1.03 -10.97 0.39
C HIS A 36 0.00 -10.13 -0.40
N GLY A 37 -0.78 -10.77 -1.27
CA GLY A 37 -1.82 -10.10 -2.03
C GLY A 37 -1.25 -9.17 -3.11
N PHE A 38 -2.16 -8.44 -3.76
CA PHE A 38 -1.88 -7.75 -5.02
C PHE A 38 -1.59 -6.25 -4.86
N ALA A 39 -1.86 -5.63 -3.70
CA ALA A 39 -1.74 -4.17 -3.55
C ALA A 39 -0.32 -3.62 -3.77
N GLN A 40 0.71 -4.44 -3.49
CA GLN A 40 2.13 -4.13 -3.74
C GLN A 40 2.56 -4.25 -5.22
N LEU A 41 1.68 -4.77 -6.10
CA LEU A 41 1.94 -4.98 -7.53
C LEU A 41 1.08 -4.11 -8.43
N LEU A 42 -0.07 -3.66 -7.97
CA LEU A 42 -0.96 -2.81 -8.76
C LEU A 42 -0.56 -1.33 -8.61
N TYR A 43 -0.74 -0.57 -9.69
CA TYR A 43 -0.54 0.87 -9.66
C TYR A 43 -1.65 1.57 -8.88
N TRP A 44 -1.24 2.47 -8.00
CA TRP A 44 -2.14 3.34 -7.25
C TRP A 44 -2.30 4.66 -7.99
N THR A 45 -3.51 5.22 -7.94
CA THR A 45 -3.82 6.53 -8.54
C THR A 45 -3.63 7.62 -7.50
N LEU A 46 -2.98 8.73 -7.86
CA LEU A 46 -2.90 9.90 -7.00
C LEU A 46 -4.31 10.51 -6.86
N LYS A 47 -4.84 10.48 -5.64
CA LYS A 47 -6.18 10.99 -5.31
C LYS A 47 -6.12 12.45 -4.86
N GLU A 48 -5.03 12.80 -4.17
CA GLU A 48 -4.77 14.14 -3.66
C GLU A 48 -3.29 14.46 -3.86
N GLU A 49 -3.03 15.53 -4.62
CA GLU A 49 -1.69 16.04 -4.85
C GLU A 49 -1.02 16.45 -3.53
N PRO A 50 0.32 16.33 -3.42
CA PRO A 50 1.04 16.80 -2.25
C PRO A 50 0.76 18.26 -1.94
N HIS A 51 0.29 18.55 -0.74
CA HIS A 51 0.04 19.92 -0.28
C HIS A 51 0.43 20.09 1.19
N GLN A 52 0.67 21.36 1.57
CA GLN A 52 0.92 21.71 2.97
C GLN A 52 -0.39 21.88 3.73
N THR A 53 -0.45 21.24 4.89
CA THR A 53 -1.50 21.43 5.90
C THR A 53 -1.30 22.76 6.64
N GLU A 54 -2.32 23.21 7.38
CA GLU A 54 -2.24 24.44 8.18
C GLU A 54 -1.10 24.44 9.21
N ASN A 55 -0.72 23.25 9.70
CA ASN A 55 0.36 23.09 10.67
C ASN A 55 1.75 22.96 10.02
N GLY A 56 1.84 23.07 8.69
CA GLY A 56 3.09 23.01 7.93
C GLY A 56 3.57 21.60 7.56
N ASP A 57 2.82 20.55 7.90
CA ASP A 57 3.08 19.18 7.44
C ASP A 57 2.70 19.03 5.97
N VAL A 58 3.33 18.09 5.25
CA VAL A 58 3.00 17.79 3.85
C VAL A 58 2.23 16.48 3.77
N THR A 59 1.09 16.46 3.09
CA THR A 59 0.28 15.25 2.92
C THR A 59 -0.07 15.00 1.46
N ALA A 60 -0.19 13.73 1.09
CA ALA A 60 -0.67 13.26 -0.19
C ALA A 60 -1.48 11.96 -0.01
N SER A 61 -2.44 11.73 -0.89
CA SER A 61 -3.33 10.56 -0.81
C SER A 61 -3.32 9.78 -2.13
N LEU A 62 -3.16 8.46 -2.06
CA LEU A 62 -3.23 7.56 -3.19
C LEU A 62 -4.38 6.57 -3.01
N SER A 63 -5.05 6.17 -4.09
CA SER A 63 -6.15 5.20 -4.07
C SER A 63 -5.87 4.02 -4.99
N LEU A 64 -6.15 2.81 -4.50
CA LEU A 64 -6.25 1.59 -5.28
C LEU A 64 -7.71 1.12 -5.25
N MET A 65 -8.37 1.14 -6.40
CA MET A 65 -9.73 0.65 -6.55
C MET A 65 -9.73 -0.73 -7.20
N HIS A 66 -10.83 -1.46 -7.02
CA HIS A 66 -11.06 -2.71 -7.74
C HIS A 66 -10.93 -2.53 -9.26
N SER A 67 -10.34 -3.52 -9.92
CA SER A 67 -10.09 -3.56 -11.36
C SER A 67 -10.33 -4.98 -11.88
N PRO A 68 -10.40 -5.21 -13.19
CA PRO A 68 -10.47 -6.57 -13.73
C PRO A 68 -9.35 -7.49 -13.21
N ALA A 69 -8.14 -6.95 -13.05
CA ALA A 69 -7.00 -7.70 -12.50
C ALA A 69 -7.24 -8.08 -11.03
N SER A 70 -7.62 -7.13 -10.16
CA SER A 70 -7.87 -7.45 -8.76
C SER A 70 -9.07 -8.40 -8.60
N ARG A 71 -10.15 -8.20 -9.36
CA ARG A 71 -11.35 -9.04 -9.32
C ARG A 71 -11.08 -10.47 -9.79
N SER A 72 -10.10 -10.68 -10.68
CA SER A 72 -9.68 -12.03 -11.07
C SER A 72 -9.03 -12.83 -9.93
N MET A 73 -8.46 -12.15 -8.94
CA MET A 73 -7.82 -12.75 -7.77
C MET A 73 -8.72 -12.74 -6.53
N TRP A 74 -9.51 -11.68 -6.34
CA TRP A 74 -10.39 -11.50 -5.20
C TRP A 74 -11.60 -10.70 -5.66
N ASP A 75 -12.71 -11.40 -5.84
CA ASP A 75 -13.88 -10.88 -6.56
C ASP A 75 -14.79 -10.00 -5.69
N PHE A 76 -14.25 -8.87 -5.23
CA PHE A 76 -14.99 -7.86 -4.47
C PHE A 76 -14.70 -6.46 -4.99
N ARG A 77 -15.67 -5.56 -4.83
CA ARG A 77 -15.50 -4.12 -5.01
C ARG A 77 -14.95 -3.50 -3.72
N PHE A 78 -13.85 -2.77 -3.85
CA PHE A 78 -13.20 -2.09 -2.74
C PHE A 78 -12.55 -0.78 -3.21
N GLU A 79 -12.29 0.09 -2.25
CA GLU A 79 -11.29 1.17 -2.34
C GLU A 79 -10.30 1.02 -1.18
N ALA A 80 -9.01 1.06 -1.50
CA ALA A 80 -7.94 1.21 -0.52
C ALA A 80 -7.35 2.61 -0.68
N LEU A 81 -7.52 3.45 0.34
CA LEU A 81 -7.02 4.82 0.36
C LEU A 81 -5.82 4.90 1.31
N TYR A 82 -4.68 5.28 0.75
CA TYR A 82 -3.41 5.39 1.47
C TYR A 82 -2.98 6.85 1.56
N ARG A 83 -2.96 7.38 2.79
CA ARG A 83 -2.54 8.75 3.06
C ARG A 83 -1.15 8.74 3.68
N VAL A 84 -0.28 9.59 3.15
CA VAL A 84 1.10 9.75 3.61
C VAL A 84 1.27 11.18 4.08
N THR A 85 1.48 11.37 5.37
CA THR A 85 1.77 12.69 5.95
C THR A 85 3.20 12.72 6.46
N LEU A 86 4.02 13.57 5.85
CA LEU A 86 5.37 13.88 6.29
C LEU A 86 5.34 15.08 7.23
N LYS A 87 5.74 14.83 8.48
CA LYS A 87 5.92 15.87 9.49
C LYS A 87 7.40 16.09 9.78
N LYS A 88 7.69 17.06 10.63
CA LYS A 88 9.08 17.42 11.01
C LYS A 88 9.91 16.25 11.56
N SER A 89 9.31 15.36 12.36
CA SER A 89 10.02 14.26 13.04
C SER A 89 9.32 12.90 12.92
N GLU A 90 8.24 12.81 12.15
CA GLU A 90 7.47 11.58 12.00
C GLU A 90 6.93 11.44 10.57
N LEU A 91 6.74 10.18 10.18
CA LEU A 91 6.03 9.80 8.98
C LEU A 91 4.75 9.10 9.44
N VAL A 92 3.59 9.68 9.14
CA VAL A 92 2.29 9.12 9.48
C VAL A 92 1.69 8.51 8.24
N LEU A 93 1.23 7.27 8.37
CA LEU A 93 0.74 6.43 7.28
C LEU A 93 -0.62 5.88 7.67
N ASP A 94 -1.65 6.25 6.93
CA ASP A 94 -3.01 5.79 7.15
C ASP A 94 -3.46 4.97 5.94
N LEU A 95 -3.84 3.72 6.19
CA LEU A 95 -4.44 2.85 5.19
C LEU A 95 -5.89 2.58 5.57
N GLU A 96 -6.81 3.07 4.75
CA GLU A 96 -8.25 2.91 4.91
C GLU A 96 -8.77 1.96 3.83
N ILE A 97 -9.54 0.95 4.24
CA ILE A 97 -10.16 -0.01 3.33
C ILE A 97 -11.67 0.17 3.40
N THR A 98 -12.28 0.52 2.27
CA THR A 98 -13.72 0.68 2.13
C THR A 98 -14.28 -0.50 1.36
N ASN A 99 -15.30 -1.16 1.93
CA ASN A 99 -16.11 -2.13 1.21
C ASN A 99 -17.12 -1.41 0.33
N GLU A 100 -16.95 -1.49 -0.99
CA GLU A 100 -17.87 -0.92 -1.98
C GLU A 100 -18.80 -2.00 -2.59
N ASP A 101 -18.68 -3.23 -2.12
CA ASP A 101 -19.49 -4.35 -2.55
C ASP A 101 -20.85 -4.37 -1.84
N ASP A 102 -21.79 -5.15 -2.37
CA ASP A 102 -23.10 -5.34 -1.76
C ASP A 102 -23.07 -6.45 -0.69
N THR A 103 -21.92 -7.12 -0.57
CA THR A 103 -21.70 -8.24 0.35
C THR A 103 -20.52 -7.96 1.30
N PRO A 104 -20.58 -8.44 2.55
CA PRO A 104 -19.43 -8.37 3.44
C PRO A 104 -18.25 -9.18 2.90
N PHE A 105 -17.03 -8.63 2.99
CA PHE A 105 -15.80 -9.37 2.72
C PHE A 105 -14.90 -9.46 3.95
N ASN A 106 -14.00 -10.44 3.94
CA ASN A 106 -12.91 -10.57 4.91
C ASN A 106 -11.59 -10.28 4.21
N PHE A 107 -10.69 -9.60 4.90
CA PHE A 107 -9.35 -9.30 4.41
C PHE A 107 -8.36 -9.27 5.57
N THR A 108 -7.09 -9.32 5.21
CA THR A 108 -5.98 -8.97 6.10
C THR A 108 -5.16 -7.90 5.40
N THR A 109 -4.51 -7.03 6.19
CA THR A 109 -3.64 -6.01 5.64
C THR A 109 -2.47 -5.74 6.57
N LEU A 110 -1.37 -5.26 5.99
CA LEU A 110 -0.15 -4.95 6.70
C LEU A 110 0.66 -3.89 5.93
N LEU A 111 1.22 -2.93 6.67
CA LEU A 111 2.26 -2.03 6.16
C LEU A 111 3.61 -2.68 6.46
N HIS A 112 4.28 -3.22 5.43
CA HIS A 112 5.45 -4.09 5.59
C HIS A 112 6.75 -3.29 5.74
N THR A 113 6.84 -2.49 6.81
CA THR A 113 7.90 -1.49 6.98
C THR A 113 9.29 -2.11 7.15
N TYR A 114 10.19 -1.80 6.21
CA TYR A 114 11.61 -2.11 6.30
C TYR A 114 12.35 -0.93 6.93
N PHE A 115 12.73 -1.06 8.20
CA PHE A 115 13.57 -0.06 8.86
C PHE A 115 15.04 -0.23 8.47
N LEU A 116 15.70 0.90 8.20
CA LEU A 116 17.16 0.92 8.11
C LEU A 116 17.73 0.89 9.52
N VAL A 117 18.48 -0.17 9.82
CA VAL A 117 19.19 -0.33 11.09
C VAL A 117 20.70 -0.29 10.85
N PRO A 118 21.50 0.18 11.81
CA PRO A 118 22.96 0.07 11.74
C PRO A 118 23.41 -1.39 11.66
N ASN A 119 24.55 -1.62 11.02
CA ASN A 119 25.29 -2.86 11.22
C ASN A 119 25.90 -2.80 12.62
N VAL A 120 25.37 -3.63 13.52
CA VAL A 120 25.86 -3.79 14.90
C VAL A 120 26.83 -4.96 15.00
#